data_AF-A0A2I9DUM3-F1
#
_entry.id   AF-A0A2I9DUM3-F1
#
_cell.length_a   1.000
_cell.length_b   1.000
_cell.length_c   1.000
_cell.angle_alpha   90.00
_cell.angle_beta   90.00
_cell.angle_gamma   90.00
#
_symmetry.space_group_name_H-M   'P 1'
#
loop_
_entity.id
_entity.type
_entity.pdbx_description
1 polymer ?
#
loop_
_entity_poly.entity_id
_entity_poly.type
_entity_poly.pdbx_seq_one_letter_code
_entity_poly.pdbx_strand_id
1 'polypeptide(L)'
;MRLPRRLLLLAALGGAAAWYLQNVLRFRDPVRVPLSQAGAVLSPADGLVTFVRRIQDGRVEVESSAAVDIPNLTGMEVGEGWLLGLLVGPLDVRYVYAPVGGVARTVHLGGSQGSAPLAQALTTARLLTGRPAGVLGRPGLTGKERHTTILSGKYGDAGVTLVGGRSGLGAVTYARPGAEVRAGHKLAFLEGSGLVLLTLPLAAVPLVSVGDRVTGAETVAALFGWLFG
;
A
#
# COMPACT_ATOMS: atom_id res chain seq x y z
N MET A 1 34.56 4.87 -28.03
CA MET A 1 34.54 3.40 -27.90
C MET A 1 33.25 2.88 -28.54
N ARG A 2 33.32 2.03 -29.57
CA ARG A 2 32.12 1.45 -30.22
C ARG A 2 31.63 0.27 -29.39
N LEU A 3 30.42 0.33 -28.86
CA LEU A 3 29.82 -0.79 -28.13
C LEU A 3 29.70 -1.99 -29.09
N PRO A 4 30.18 -3.19 -28.73
CA PRO A 4 30.05 -4.37 -29.60
C PRO A 4 28.58 -4.72 -29.80
N ARG A 5 28.19 -5.01 -31.05
CA ARG A 5 26.81 -5.37 -31.45
C ARG A 5 26.18 -6.48 -30.59
N ARG A 6 27.00 -7.39 -30.04
CA ARG A 6 26.56 -8.45 -29.12
C ARG A 6 26.02 -7.91 -27.79
N LEU A 7 26.62 -6.86 -27.24
CA LEU A 7 26.13 -6.20 -26.02
C LEU A 7 24.78 -5.52 -26.28
N LEU A 8 24.60 -4.92 -27.46
CA LEU A 8 23.31 -4.32 -27.86
C LEU A 8 22.21 -5.38 -28.00
N LEU A 9 22.53 -6.54 -28.60
CA LEU A 9 21.59 -7.66 -28.74
C LEU A 9 21.21 -8.27 -27.38
N LEU A 10 22.17 -8.49 -26.48
CA LEU A 10 21.89 -8.99 -25.13
C LEU A 10 21.06 -8.00 -24.32
N ALA A 11 21.36 -6.70 -24.42
CA ALA A 11 20.55 -5.66 -23.78
C ALA A 11 19.12 -5.62 -24.35
N ALA A 12 18.96 -5.78 -25.66
CA ALA A 12 17.63 -5.83 -26.30
C ALA A 12 16.83 -7.06 -25.87
N LEU A 13 17.46 -8.25 -25.83
CA LEU A 13 16.82 -9.48 -25.37
C LEU A 13 16.44 -9.41 -23.88
N GLY A 14 17.35 -8.91 -23.04
CA GLY A 14 17.07 -8.69 -21.62
C GLY A 14 15.94 -7.68 -21.40
N GLY A 15 15.92 -6.59 -22.19
CA GLY A 15 14.84 -5.61 -22.18
C GLY A 15 13.49 -6.20 -22.60
N ALA A 16 13.47 -7.01 -23.66
CA ALA A 16 12.26 -7.69 -24.11
C ALA A 16 11.74 -8.70 -23.09
N ALA A 17 12.63 -9.48 -22.46
CA ALA A 17 12.28 -10.42 -21.40
C ALA A 17 11.72 -9.70 -20.16
N ALA A 18 12.36 -8.61 -19.73
CA ALA A 18 11.88 -7.80 -18.61
C ALA A 18 10.51 -7.16 -18.93
N TRP A 19 10.33 -6.63 -20.14
CA TRP A 19 9.05 -6.08 -20.59
C TRP A 19 7.95 -7.15 -20.60
N TYR A 20 8.24 -8.34 -21.13
CA TYR A 20 7.29 -9.45 -21.15
C TYR A 20 6.91 -9.89 -19.74
N LEU A 21 7.92 -10.15 -18.90
CA LEU A 21 7.71 -10.59 -17.52
C LEU A 21 6.89 -9.56 -16.74
N GLN A 22 7.19 -8.26 -16.91
CA GLN A 22 6.41 -7.20 -16.31
C GLN A 22 4.97 -7.17 -16.85
N ASN A 23 4.74 -7.37 -18.14
CA ASN A 23 3.38 -7.36 -18.71
C ASN A 23 2.54 -8.56 -18.31
N VAL A 24 3.15 -9.73 -18.11
CA VAL A 24 2.45 -10.95 -17.72
C VAL A 24 2.22 -11.02 -16.21
N LEU A 25 3.28 -10.83 -15.41
CA LEU A 25 3.16 -10.96 -13.96
C LEU A 25 2.25 -9.88 -13.34
N ARG A 26 2.15 -8.71 -13.96
CA ARG A 26 1.38 -7.59 -13.42
C ARG A 26 -0.14 -7.81 -13.42
N PHE A 27 -0.66 -8.71 -14.26
CA PHE A 27 -2.08 -9.05 -14.34
C PHE A 27 -2.42 -10.38 -13.66
N ARG A 28 -1.44 -10.98 -12.97
CA ARG A 28 -1.68 -12.23 -12.25
C ARG A 28 -2.69 -12.00 -11.14
N ASP A 29 -3.67 -12.89 -11.08
CA ASP A 29 -4.71 -12.91 -10.07
C ASP A 29 -4.70 -14.28 -9.38
N PRO A 30 -3.76 -14.52 -8.45
CA PRO A 30 -3.70 -15.80 -7.77
C PRO A 30 -4.94 -15.98 -6.90
N VAL A 31 -5.44 -17.22 -6.84
CA VAL A 31 -6.49 -17.59 -5.89
C VAL A 31 -5.91 -17.45 -4.48
N ARG A 32 -6.60 -16.66 -3.64
CA ARG A 32 -6.21 -16.47 -2.24
C ARG A 32 -7.32 -16.94 -1.33
N VAL A 33 -6.94 -17.64 -0.26
CA VAL A 33 -7.85 -18.08 0.78
C VAL A 33 -7.54 -17.26 2.02
N PRO A 34 -8.40 -16.31 2.41
CA PRO A 34 -8.15 -15.47 3.58
C PRO A 34 -8.04 -16.31 4.84
N LEU A 35 -7.07 -15.99 5.71
CA LEU A 35 -6.99 -16.62 7.02
C LEU A 35 -8.23 -16.25 7.84
N SER A 36 -9.00 -17.28 8.21
CA SER A 36 -10.18 -17.12 9.06
C SER A 36 -9.76 -17.18 10.53
N GLN A 37 -9.24 -16.05 11.03
CA GLN A 37 -8.91 -15.87 12.44
C GLN A 37 -9.67 -14.68 13.01
N ALA A 38 -10.28 -14.86 14.18
CA ALA A 38 -10.98 -13.78 14.86
C ALA A 38 -10.01 -12.65 15.23
N GLY A 39 -10.37 -11.42 14.87
CA GLY A 39 -9.54 -10.24 15.14
C GLY A 39 -8.35 -10.07 14.18
N ALA A 40 -8.15 -10.96 13.21
CA ALA A 40 -7.08 -10.79 12.22
C ALA A 40 -7.35 -9.60 11.29
N VAL A 41 -6.31 -8.80 11.08
CA VAL A 41 -6.22 -7.76 10.07
C VAL A 41 -5.27 -8.28 9.00
N LEU A 42 -5.80 -8.58 7.82
CA LEU A 42 -5.02 -9.10 6.71
C LEU A 42 -4.23 -7.97 6.04
N SER A 43 -3.08 -8.30 5.45
CA SER A 43 -2.35 -7.37 4.60
C SER A 43 -3.25 -6.94 3.43
N PRO A 44 -3.41 -5.64 3.17
CA PRO A 44 -4.25 -5.18 2.07
C PRO A 44 -3.58 -5.40 0.70
N ALA A 45 -2.28 -5.65 0.62
CA ALA A 45 -1.59 -5.84 -0.66
C ALA A 45 -0.37 -6.74 -0.52
N ASP A 46 0.13 -7.24 -1.65
CA ASP A 46 1.48 -7.80 -1.74
C ASP A 46 2.50 -6.66 -1.71
N GLY A 47 3.59 -6.85 -0.97
CA GLY A 47 4.65 -5.84 -1.02
C GLY A 47 5.65 -5.94 0.11
N LEU A 48 6.38 -4.83 0.25
CA LEU A 48 7.37 -4.60 1.30
C LEU A 48 6.82 -3.60 2.32
N VAL A 49 6.86 -3.95 3.60
CA VAL A 49 6.54 -3.01 4.68
C VAL A 49 7.67 -1.98 4.79
N THR A 50 7.34 -0.72 4.50
CA THR A 50 8.31 0.38 4.45
C THR A 50 8.35 1.21 5.73
N PHE A 51 7.24 1.29 6.45
CA PHE A 51 7.15 1.93 7.76
C PHE A 51 5.94 1.38 8.53
N VAL A 52 6.08 1.38 9.86
CA VAL A 52 5.01 1.13 10.83
C VAL A 52 5.13 2.26 11.84
N ARG A 53 4.11 3.12 11.93
CA ARG A 53 4.14 4.31 12.77
C ARG A 53 2.88 4.41 13.62
N ARG A 54 3.05 4.88 14.86
CA ARG A 54 1.93 5.19 15.74
C ARG A 54 1.35 6.55 15.35
N ILE A 55 0.03 6.62 15.31
CA ILE A 55 -0.75 7.85 15.15
C ILE A 55 -1.05 8.38 16.56
N GLN A 56 -0.74 9.65 16.79
CA GLN A 56 -1.04 10.37 18.03
C GLN A 56 -1.69 11.71 17.65
N ASP A 57 -2.83 12.02 18.26
CA ASP A 57 -3.62 13.22 17.96
C ASP A 57 -3.86 13.45 16.46
N GLY A 58 -4.14 12.38 15.72
CA GLY A 58 -4.36 12.43 14.27
C GLY A 58 -3.12 12.69 13.43
N ARG A 59 -1.93 12.63 14.02
CA ARG A 59 -0.66 12.92 13.35
C ARG A 59 0.34 11.78 13.50
N VAL A 60 1.27 11.72 12.56
CA VAL A 60 2.44 10.84 12.63
C VAL A 60 3.70 11.68 12.58
N GLU A 61 4.53 11.54 13.61
CA GLU A 61 5.85 12.16 13.65
C GLU A 61 6.82 11.47 12.68
N VAL A 62 7.64 12.28 12.02
CA VAL A 62 8.67 11.82 11.10
C VAL A 62 9.96 12.51 11.48
N GLU A 63 11.00 11.71 11.76
CA GLU A 63 12.30 12.16 12.28
C GLU A 63 13.02 13.23 11.41
N SER A 64 12.58 13.46 10.17
CA SER A 64 13.25 14.37 9.22
C SER A 64 12.28 15.22 8.38
N SER A 65 11.01 15.34 8.78
CA SER A 65 10.03 16.21 8.10
C SER A 65 8.98 16.73 9.07
N ALA A 66 8.15 17.68 8.62
CA ALA A 66 6.94 18.05 9.35
C ALA A 66 6.07 16.81 9.62
N ALA A 67 5.38 16.82 10.76
CA ALA A 67 4.42 15.78 11.12
C ALA A 67 3.35 15.66 10.03
N VAL A 68 2.96 14.43 9.73
CA VAL A 68 1.98 14.14 8.68
C VAL A 68 0.60 14.06 9.30
N ASP A 69 -0.32 14.88 8.81
CA ASP A 69 -1.72 14.90 9.22
C ASP A 69 -2.50 13.74 8.57
N ILE A 70 -3.03 12.83 9.37
CA ILE A 70 -3.69 11.60 8.91
C ILE A 70 -5.05 11.85 8.27
N PRO A 71 -5.92 12.73 8.82
CA PRO A 71 -7.15 13.13 8.14
C PRO A 71 -6.90 13.70 6.75
N ASN A 72 -5.90 14.57 6.55
CA ASN A 72 -5.55 15.08 5.23
C ASN A 72 -4.94 14.00 4.30
N LEU A 73 -4.13 13.09 4.85
CA LEU A 73 -3.52 12.01 4.07
C LEU A 73 -4.55 10.96 3.63
N THR A 74 -5.46 10.56 4.52
CA THR A 74 -6.29 9.37 4.33
C THR A 74 -7.78 9.69 4.24
N GLY A 75 -8.23 10.88 4.65
CA GLY A 75 -9.64 11.22 4.74
C GLY A 75 -10.36 10.54 5.91
N MET A 76 -9.60 9.87 6.79
CA MET A 76 -10.10 9.13 7.92
C MET A 76 -9.74 9.84 9.22
N GLU A 77 -10.73 10.03 10.08
CA GLU A 77 -10.52 10.57 11.42
C GLU A 77 -10.10 9.46 12.37
N VAL A 78 -8.84 9.52 12.83
CA VAL A 78 -8.26 8.60 13.81
C VAL A 78 -7.44 9.41 14.79
N GLY A 79 -7.86 9.46 16.06
CA GLY A 79 -7.10 10.15 17.11
C GLY A 79 -5.81 9.40 17.45
N GLU A 80 -5.96 8.15 17.91
CA GLU A 80 -4.84 7.24 18.17
C GLU A 80 -4.96 5.94 17.37
N GLY A 81 -3.82 5.46 16.87
CA GLY A 81 -3.80 4.25 16.04
C GLY A 81 -2.47 3.94 15.40
N TRP A 82 -2.53 3.27 14.26
CA TRP A 82 -1.36 2.84 13.50
C TRP A 82 -1.49 3.20 12.03
N LEU A 83 -0.38 3.62 11.43
CA LEU A 83 -0.22 3.81 10.00
C LEU A 83 0.90 2.91 9.50
N LEU A 84 0.58 2.02 8.57
CA LEU A 84 1.54 1.15 7.89
C LEU A 84 1.63 1.53 6.41
N GLY A 85 2.83 1.50 5.86
CA GLY A 85 3.08 1.77 4.44
C GLY A 85 3.62 0.54 3.72
N LEU A 86 2.86 0.03 2.75
CA LEU A 86 3.22 -1.13 1.94
C LEU A 86 3.60 -0.68 0.53
N LEU A 87 4.85 -0.93 0.15
CA LEU A 87 5.31 -0.69 -1.22
C LEU A 87 4.98 -1.90 -2.08
N VAL A 88 4.08 -1.71 -3.03
CA VAL A 88 3.74 -2.69 -4.07
C VAL A 88 4.76 -2.54 -5.20
N GLY A 89 5.66 -3.51 -5.32
CA GLY A 89 6.73 -3.54 -6.30
C GLY A 89 6.27 -3.94 -7.72
N PRO A 90 7.19 -3.88 -8.70
CA PRO A 90 6.87 -4.15 -10.10
C PRO A 90 6.52 -5.60 -10.43
N LEU A 91 6.92 -6.54 -9.55
CA LEU A 91 6.67 -7.98 -9.70
C LEU A 91 5.61 -8.49 -8.73
N ASP A 92 5.08 -7.63 -7.85
CA ASP A 92 4.09 -8.01 -6.85
C ASP A 92 2.68 -8.11 -7.48
N VAL A 93 1.78 -8.85 -6.84
CA VAL A 93 0.37 -8.86 -7.27
C VAL A 93 -0.22 -7.47 -7.02
N ARG A 94 -1.00 -6.97 -7.99
CA ARG A 94 -1.50 -5.59 -7.97
C ARG A 94 -2.96 -5.45 -7.53
N TYR A 95 -3.54 -6.51 -7.02
CA TYR A 95 -4.82 -6.43 -6.34
C TYR A 95 -4.62 -5.93 -4.91
N VAL A 96 -5.53 -5.06 -4.50
CA VAL A 96 -5.65 -4.58 -3.13
C VAL A 96 -6.90 -5.20 -2.53
N TYR A 97 -6.80 -5.65 -1.29
CA TYR A 97 -7.76 -6.47 -0.60
C TYR A 97 -8.24 -5.77 0.68
N ALA A 98 -9.44 -6.15 1.12
CA ALA A 98 -10.04 -5.71 2.37
C ALA A 98 -9.27 -6.32 3.54
N PRO A 99 -8.64 -5.53 4.42
CA PRO A 99 -7.90 -6.06 5.56
C PRO A 99 -8.84 -6.69 6.59
N VAL A 100 -10.08 -6.23 6.67
CA VAL A 100 -11.11 -6.66 7.62
C VAL A 100 -12.47 -6.76 6.92
N GLY A 101 -13.43 -7.42 7.55
CA GLY A 101 -14.83 -7.37 7.10
C GLY A 101 -15.55 -6.16 7.69
N GLY A 102 -16.51 -5.60 6.94
CA GLY A 102 -17.28 -4.44 7.37
C GLY A 102 -18.07 -3.78 6.24
N VAL A 103 -18.68 -2.64 6.56
CA VAL A 103 -19.36 -1.80 5.58
C VAL A 103 -18.36 -0.81 4.99
N ALA A 104 -18.25 -0.78 3.66
CA ALA A 104 -17.32 0.09 2.97
C ALA A 104 -17.86 1.52 2.85
N ARG A 105 -17.04 2.51 3.20
CA ARG A 105 -17.21 3.92 2.85
C ARG A 105 -15.98 4.35 2.05
N THR A 106 -16.16 5.14 1.00
CA THR A 106 -15.04 5.57 0.15
C THR A 106 -14.86 7.08 0.24
N VAL A 107 -13.62 7.51 0.40
CA VAL A 107 -13.24 8.92 0.38
C VAL A 107 -12.23 9.10 -0.76
N HIS A 108 -12.54 9.99 -1.70
CA HIS A 108 -11.61 10.35 -2.77
C HIS A 108 -10.99 11.71 -2.45
N LEU A 109 -9.66 11.75 -2.44
CA LEU A 109 -8.88 12.95 -2.18
C LEU A 109 -8.17 13.33 -3.48
N GLY A 110 -8.66 14.39 -4.12
CA GLY A 110 -8.04 14.94 -5.31
C GLY A 110 -6.61 15.42 -5.02
N GLY A 111 -5.75 15.37 -6.03
CA GLY A 111 -4.38 15.84 -5.90
C GLY A 111 -3.73 16.17 -7.25
N SER A 112 -2.57 16.79 -7.20
CA SER A 112 -1.81 17.16 -8.39
C SER A 112 -1.05 15.97 -8.98
N GLN A 113 -0.90 15.99 -10.29
CA GLN A 113 -0.04 15.06 -11.01
C GLN A 113 1.42 15.49 -10.81
N GLY A 114 2.24 14.67 -10.14
CA GLY A 114 3.65 15.01 -9.93
C GLY A 114 4.50 14.03 -9.13
N SER A 115 5.53 13.48 -9.78
CA SER A 115 6.91 13.25 -9.28
C SER A 115 7.75 12.65 -10.42
N ALA A 116 9.05 13.02 -10.51
CA ALA A 116 9.93 12.55 -11.57
C ALA A 116 10.08 11.00 -11.52
N PRO A 117 9.81 10.27 -12.62
CA PRO A 117 9.77 8.80 -12.63
C PRO A 117 11.07 8.15 -12.14
N LEU A 118 12.21 8.82 -12.34
CA LEU A 118 13.52 8.39 -11.85
C LEU A 118 13.65 8.41 -10.32
N ALA A 119 13.17 9.46 -9.64
CA ALA A 119 13.29 9.56 -8.19
C ALA A 119 12.45 8.49 -7.48
N GLN A 120 11.27 8.20 -8.02
CA GLN A 120 10.40 7.13 -7.50
C GLN A 120 11.01 5.76 -7.78
N ALA A 121 11.49 5.50 -8.99
CA ALA A 121 12.19 4.25 -9.34
C ALA A 121 13.44 4.02 -8.48
N LEU A 122 14.24 5.06 -8.22
CA LEU A 122 15.42 4.98 -7.34
C LEU A 122 15.04 4.69 -5.89
N THR A 123 13.94 5.26 -5.40
CA THR A 123 13.44 4.93 -4.06
C THR A 123 12.95 3.51 -3.97
N THR A 124 12.18 3.05 -4.95
CA THR A 124 11.77 1.65 -5.05
C THR A 124 12.99 0.75 -5.08
N ALA A 125 14.02 1.06 -5.89
CA ALA A 125 15.26 0.30 -5.95
C ALA A 125 16.02 0.29 -4.60
N ARG A 126 16.10 1.42 -3.90
CA ARG A 126 16.71 1.49 -2.56
C ARG A 126 15.95 0.63 -1.55
N LEU A 127 14.63 0.74 -1.50
CA LEU A 127 13.79 -0.06 -0.59
C LEU A 127 13.90 -1.56 -0.90
N LEU A 128 13.86 -1.94 -2.17
CA LEU A 128 14.03 -3.33 -2.59
C LEU A 128 15.43 -3.89 -2.30
N THR A 129 16.45 -3.04 -2.17
CA THR A 129 17.81 -3.43 -1.77
C THR A 129 18.02 -3.37 -0.25
N GLY A 130 16.95 -3.23 0.54
CA GLY A 130 17.01 -3.16 2.00
C GLY A 130 17.58 -1.84 2.53
N ARG A 131 17.78 -0.84 1.68
CA ARG A 131 18.22 0.48 2.12
C ARG A 131 17.02 1.28 2.61
N PRO A 132 17.08 1.86 3.83
CA PRO A 132 16.02 2.72 4.32
C PRO A 132 15.87 3.91 3.38
N ALA A 133 14.65 4.12 2.89
CA ALA A 133 14.27 5.35 2.24
C ALA A 133 13.05 5.90 2.97
N GLY A 134 13.14 7.10 3.52
CA GLY A 134 11.99 7.80 4.11
C GLY A 134 10.93 8.03 3.03
N VAL A 135 9.95 7.11 2.95
CA VAL A 135 8.79 7.27 2.07
C VAL A 135 7.82 8.25 2.71
N LEU A 136 7.59 8.08 4.01
CA LEU A 136 6.79 8.97 4.83
C LEU A 136 7.53 10.30 5.04
N GLY A 137 6.82 11.42 4.91
CA GLY A 137 7.40 12.77 5.09
C GLY A 137 7.97 13.41 3.82
N ARG A 138 7.97 12.72 2.68
CA ARG A 138 8.37 13.33 1.42
C ARG A 138 7.38 14.43 0.99
N PRO A 139 7.88 15.60 0.54
CA PRO A 139 7.04 16.62 -0.06
C PRO A 139 6.19 15.98 -1.17
N GLY A 140 4.87 16.05 -1.04
CA GLY A 140 3.93 15.65 -2.08
C GLY A 140 3.10 14.41 -1.83
N LEU A 141 3.31 13.60 -0.77
CA LEU A 141 2.39 12.46 -0.49
C LEU A 141 0.94 12.91 -0.30
N THR A 142 0.73 13.99 0.46
CA THR A 142 -0.56 14.67 0.67
C THR A 142 -1.01 15.51 -0.53
N GLY A 143 -0.10 15.80 -1.47
CA GLY A 143 -0.40 16.49 -2.71
C GLY A 143 -0.85 15.57 -3.84
N LYS A 144 -0.58 14.26 -3.76
CA LYS A 144 -0.98 13.29 -4.79
C LYS A 144 -2.48 12.99 -4.78
N GLU A 145 -3.00 12.48 -5.88
CA GLU A 145 -4.32 11.87 -5.87
C GLU A 145 -4.32 10.63 -4.96
N ARG A 146 -5.35 10.49 -4.12
CA ARG A 146 -5.51 9.36 -3.21
C ARG A 146 -6.95 8.88 -3.19
N HIS A 147 -7.13 7.59 -2.95
CA HIS A 147 -8.44 7.00 -2.74
C HIS A 147 -8.39 6.10 -1.52
N THR A 148 -9.26 6.38 -0.55
CA THR A 148 -9.36 5.60 0.67
C THR A 148 -10.66 4.83 0.67
N THR A 149 -10.56 3.52 0.87
CA THR A 149 -11.70 2.70 1.30
C THR A 149 -11.58 2.48 2.79
N ILE A 150 -12.54 2.98 3.55
CA ILE A 150 -12.62 2.76 4.99
C ILE A 150 -13.68 1.68 5.24
N LEU A 151 -13.35 0.72 6.08
CA LEU A 151 -14.17 -0.43 6.41
C LEU A 151 -14.59 -0.34 7.86
N SER A 152 -15.89 -0.10 8.09
CA SER A 152 -16.47 -0.08 9.43
C SER A 152 -16.78 -1.50 9.87
N GLY A 153 -15.89 -2.05 10.71
CA GLY A 153 -15.96 -3.42 11.20
C GLY A 153 -16.23 -3.51 12.70
N LYS A 154 -16.26 -4.75 13.21
CA LYS A 154 -16.54 -5.06 14.63
C LYS A 154 -15.59 -4.37 15.62
N TYR A 155 -14.33 -4.18 15.24
CA TYR A 155 -13.27 -3.67 16.13
C TYR A 155 -12.91 -2.21 15.85
N GLY A 156 -13.78 -1.49 15.14
CA GLY A 156 -13.55 -0.12 14.68
C GLY A 156 -13.27 -0.05 13.19
N ASP A 157 -12.98 1.16 12.73
CA ASP A 157 -12.74 1.44 11.34
C ASP A 157 -11.30 1.08 10.93
N ALA A 158 -11.13 0.42 9.78
CA ALA A 158 -9.84 0.21 9.15
C ALA A 158 -9.81 0.89 7.77
N GLY A 159 -8.78 1.68 7.50
CA GLY A 159 -8.61 2.41 6.24
C GLY A 159 -7.58 1.76 5.32
N VAL A 160 -7.91 1.64 4.04
CA VAL A 160 -6.95 1.31 2.98
C VAL A 160 -6.87 2.49 2.03
N THR A 161 -5.73 3.19 2.03
CA THR A 161 -5.49 4.34 1.14
C THR A 161 -4.54 3.95 0.02
N LEU A 162 -5.01 4.12 -1.21
CA LEU A 162 -4.20 4.03 -2.41
C LEU A 162 -3.56 5.39 -2.67
N VAL A 163 -2.24 5.43 -2.82
CA VAL A 163 -1.52 6.66 -3.15
C VAL A 163 -1.16 6.66 -4.62
N GLY A 164 -1.63 7.68 -5.34
CA GLY A 164 -1.44 7.82 -6.77
C GLY A 164 0.01 7.91 -7.22
N GLY A 165 0.21 7.57 -8.49
CA GLY A 165 1.48 7.63 -9.18
C GLY A 165 1.75 9.01 -9.80
N ARG A 166 2.47 9.01 -10.92
CA ARG A 166 2.80 10.23 -11.69
C ARG A 166 1.60 10.79 -12.45
N SER A 167 0.71 9.92 -12.91
CA SER A 167 -0.34 10.21 -13.89
C SER A 167 -1.75 10.20 -13.30
N GLY A 168 -1.85 10.37 -11.97
CA GLY A 168 -3.08 10.20 -11.20
C GLY A 168 -3.06 8.94 -10.34
N LEU A 169 -4.24 8.53 -9.85
CA LEU A 169 -4.37 7.37 -8.97
C LEU A 169 -3.80 6.08 -9.60
N GLY A 170 -4.05 5.87 -10.89
CA GLY A 170 -3.60 4.68 -11.61
C GLY A 170 -4.15 3.39 -11.01
N ALA A 171 -5.42 3.42 -10.57
CA ALA A 171 -6.07 2.28 -9.95
C ALA A 171 -7.54 2.20 -10.38
N VAL A 172 -8.03 0.98 -10.54
CA VAL A 172 -9.45 0.67 -10.74
C VAL A 172 -10.02 0.22 -9.40
N THR A 173 -11.00 0.94 -8.86
CA THR A 173 -11.63 0.62 -7.58
C THR A 173 -12.93 -0.17 -7.79
N TYR A 174 -13.15 -1.16 -6.94
CA TYR A 174 -14.30 -2.05 -6.98
C TYR A 174 -15.27 -1.81 -5.82
N ALA A 175 -14.75 -1.26 -4.71
CA ALA A 175 -15.54 -0.97 -3.52
C ALA A 175 -16.55 0.15 -3.79
N ARG A 176 -17.80 -0.08 -3.40
CA ARG A 176 -18.87 0.92 -3.44
C ARG A 176 -19.25 1.34 -2.02
N PRO A 177 -19.55 2.63 -1.78
CA PRO A 177 -20.14 3.08 -0.53
C PRO A 177 -21.37 2.24 -0.14
N GLY A 178 -21.45 1.87 1.13
CA GLY A 178 -22.54 1.05 1.69
C GLY A 178 -22.44 -0.45 1.38
N ALA A 179 -21.47 -0.90 0.58
CA ALA A 179 -21.32 -2.32 0.28
C ALA A 179 -20.76 -3.07 1.50
N GLU A 180 -21.34 -4.23 1.80
CA GLU A 180 -20.79 -5.15 2.79
C GLU A 180 -19.64 -5.95 2.15
N VAL A 181 -18.48 -5.91 2.79
CA VAL A 181 -17.28 -6.62 2.33
C VAL A 181 -16.76 -7.55 3.40
N ARG A 182 -16.19 -8.68 2.98
CA ARG A 182 -15.49 -9.63 3.83
C ARG A 182 -13.99 -9.36 3.78
N ALA A 183 -13.27 -9.71 4.84
CA ALA A 183 -11.82 -9.70 4.82
C ALA A 183 -11.30 -10.54 3.63
N GLY A 184 -10.32 -10.00 2.90
CA GLY A 184 -9.77 -10.60 1.69
C GLY A 184 -10.56 -10.33 0.40
N HIS A 185 -11.71 -9.64 0.43
CA HIS A 185 -12.36 -9.18 -0.81
C HIS A 185 -11.49 -8.17 -1.55
N LYS A 186 -11.48 -8.22 -2.88
CA LYS A 186 -10.76 -7.24 -3.71
C LYS A 186 -11.44 -5.88 -3.64
N LEU A 187 -10.68 -4.87 -3.25
CA LEU A 187 -11.11 -3.47 -3.18
C LEU A 187 -10.69 -2.69 -4.41
N ALA A 188 -9.52 -2.99 -4.98
CA ALA A 188 -8.99 -2.28 -6.14
C ALA A 188 -7.93 -3.10 -6.88
N PHE A 189 -7.58 -2.62 -8.08
CA PHE A 189 -6.46 -3.07 -8.88
C PHE A 189 -5.56 -1.89 -9.23
N LEU A 190 -4.26 -2.02 -9.03
CA LEU A 190 -3.27 -1.00 -9.37
C LEU A 190 -2.72 -1.22 -10.79
N GLU A 191 -2.75 -0.19 -11.61
CA GLU A 191 -2.20 -0.22 -12.97
C GLU A 191 -0.66 -0.14 -13.01
N GLY A 192 -0.03 0.16 -11.88
CA GLY A 192 1.42 0.26 -11.71
C GLY A 192 1.86 -0.12 -10.29
N SER A 193 3.17 0.01 -10.03
CA SER A 193 3.70 -0.04 -8.66
C SER A 193 3.20 1.16 -7.86
N GLY A 194 2.96 1.00 -6.57
CA GLY A 194 2.37 2.04 -5.76
C GLY A 194 2.67 1.89 -4.28
N LEU A 195 2.18 2.85 -3.51
CA LEU A 195 2.17 2.81 -2.06
C LEU A 195 0.73 2.60 -1.60
N VAL A 196 0.51 1.56 -0.81
CA VAL A 196 -0.76 1.29 -0.14
C VAL A 196 -0.56 1.59 1.34
N LEU A 197 -1.44 2.41 1.91
CA LEU A 197 -1.44 2.70 3.34
C LEU A 197 -2.53 1.88 4.02
N LEU A 198 -2.19 1.34 5.18
CA LEU A 198 -3.14 0.70 6.09
C LEU A 198 -3.23 1.55 7.36
N THR A 199 -4.40 2.11 7.60
CA THR A 199 -4.73 2.88 8.80
C THR A 199 -5.57 2.03 9.72
N LEU A 200 -5.14 1.87 10.97
CA LEU A 200 -5.80 1.04 11.97
C LEU A 200 -6.04 1.83 13.26
N PRO A 201 -7.10 1.51 14.02
CA PRO A 201 -7.33 2.13 15.32
C PRO A 201 -6.37 1.54 16.37
N LEU A 202 -6.23 2.21 17.51
CA LEU A 202 -5.32 1.80 18.60
C LEU A 202 -5.59 0.38 19.13
N ALA A 203 -6.83 -0.11 18.98
CA ALA A 203 -7.20 -1.48 19.37
C ALA A 203 -6.49 -2.58 18.56
N ALA A 204 -5.89 -2.24 17.42
CA ALA A 204 -5.10 -3.15 16.61
C ALA A 204 -3.62 -3.10 17.02
N VAL A 205 -2.97 -4.26 17.08
CA VAL A 205 -1.54 -4.40 17.33
C VAL A 205 -0.86 -4.89 16.04
N PRO A 206 0.01 -4.10 15.41
CA PRO A 206 0.78 -4.54 14.25
C PRO A 206 1.66 -5.75 14.60
N LEU A 207 1.65 -6.76 13.72
CA LEU A 207 2.50 -7.94 13.82
C LEU A 207 3.65 -7.95 12.82
N VAL A 208 3.62 -7.04 11.85
CA VAL A 208 4.64 -6.89 10.82
C VAL A 208 5.61 -5.77 11.18
N SER A 209 6.86 -5.93 10.73
CA SER A 209 7.97 -5.00 10.93
C SER A 209 8.43 -4.41 9.61
N VAL A 210 9.17 -3.29 9.70
CA VAL A 210 9.81 -2.69 8.53
C VAL A 210 10.79 -3.67 7.91
N GLY A 211 10.70 -3.85 6.59
CA GLY A 211 11.50 -4.82 5.84
C GLY A 211 10.76 -6.13 5.54
N ASP A 212 9.64 -6.40 6.21
CA ASP A 212 8.88 -7.63 5.98
C ASP A 212 8.25 -7.66 4.59
N ARG A 213 8.31 -8.83 3.95
CA ARG A 213 7.53 -9.14 2.76
C ARG A 213 6.19 -9.69 3.17
N VAL A 214 5.13 -9.07 2.69
CA VAL A 214 3.75 -9.45 3.01
C VAL A 214 2.99 -9.81 1.75
N THR A 215 1.97 -10.65 1.91
CA THR A 215 1.13 -11.16 0.85
C THR A 215 -0.32 -10.75 1.14
N GLY A 216 -0.95 -10.08 0.18
CA GLY A 216 -2.30 -9.54 0.31
C GLY A 216 -3.31 -10.64 0.60
N ALA A 217 -4.29 -10.36 1.46
CA ALA A 217 -5.30 -11.30 1.95
C ALA A 217 -4.79 -12.56 2.69
N GLU A 218 -3.49 -12.79 2.79
CA GLU A 218 -2.91 -13.99 3.42
C GLU A 218 -2.11 -13.66 4.67
N THR A 219 -1.20 -12.67 4.62
CA THR A 219 -0.42 -12.29 5.79
C THR A 219 -1.31 -11.57 6.80
N VAL A 220 -1.26 -11.98 8.08
CA VAL A 220 -1.85 -11.22 9.19
C VAL A 220 -0.93 -10.04 9.51
N ALA A 221 -1.34 -8.83 9.13
CA ALA A 221 -0.59 -7.59 9.35
C ALA A 221 -0.74 -7.05 10.78
N ALA A 222 -1.90 -7.27 11.40
CA ALA A 222 -2.20 -6.88 12.77
C ALA A 222 -3.26 -7.79 13.40
N LEU A 223 -3.39 -7.72 14.72
CA LEU A 223 -4.47 -8.38 15.46
C LEU A 223 -5.22 -7.36 16.33
N PHE A 224 -6.54 -7.43 16.32
CA PHE A 224 -7.39 -6.78 17.31
C PHE A 224 -7.45 -7.61 18.59
N GLY A 225 -7.43 -6.95 19.75
CA GLY A 225 -7.84 -7.58 21.01
C GLY A 225 -6.75 -8.38 21.74
N TRP A 226 -5.47 -8.11 21.52
CA TRP A 226 -4.38 -8.72 22.30
C TRP A 226 -4.37 -8.36 23.80
N LEU A 227 -5.21 -7.41 24.25
CA LEU A 227 -5.24 -6.89 25.62
C LEU A 227 -6.26 -7.56 26.57
N PHE A 228 -6.94 -8.63 26.16
CA PHE A 228 -7.93 -9.32 27.01
C PHE A 228 -7.79 -10.85 27.01
N GLY A 229 -6.55 -11.37 26.90
CA GLY A 229 -6.23 -12.79 27.09
C GLY A 229 -5.55 -13.03 28.43
#